data_AF-A0A928LBD2-F1
#
_entry.id   AF-A0A928LBD2-F1
#
_cell.length_a   1.000
_cell.length_b   1.000
_cell.length_c   1.000
_cell.angle_alpha   90.00
_cell.angle_beta   90.00
_cell.angle_gamma   90.00
#
_symmetry.space_group_name_H-M   'P 1'
#
loop_
_entity.id
_entity.type
_entity.pdbx_description
1 polymer ?
#
loop_
_entity_poly.entity_id
_entity_poly.type
_entity_poly.pdbx_seq_one_letter_code
_entity_poly.pdbx_strand_id
1 'polypeptide(L)'
;MYSNPHQLKGGIMSGNRNKILGQFAAMYYDKGYTIEFCQNFAEMFVDDKKNVKPVDIIFLASMYNKAGDIESAAFYLDMVDDKKLSGEEKFCYCYERLFIYGKKGRGAEGDLFRNENINFMQNYAQKKNTPEYLVNMFIALALVDCANGRYADAFTLLKRSYKPTGRNDRYFLSILITAVFIYAKMGDMAELEEASNNARKYLKTFSSFDYEWEKAYLEKCISNAEEGKA
;
A
#
# COMPACT_ATOMS: atom_id res chain seq x y z
N MET A 1 -3.30 -2.18 13.42
CA MET A 1 -3.74 -1.27 12.35
C MET A 1 -4.32 -2.10 11.23
N TYR A 2 -5.51 -1.72 10.75
CA TYR A 2 -6.31 -2.50 9.81
C TYR A 2 -5.67 -2.59 8.42
N SER A 3 -4.78 -3.56 8.23
CA SER A 3 -4.23 -3.91 6.91
C SER A 3 -5.23 -4.61 5.99
N ASN A 4 -6.38 -5.01 6.56
CA ASN A 4 -7.56 -5.53 5.87
C ASN A 4 -8.81 -5.14 6.67
N PRO A 5 -9.93 -4.73 6.04
CA PRO A 5 -11.20 -4.46 6.72
C PRO A 5 -11.76 -5.62 7.57
N HIS A 6 -11.25 -6.85 7.47
CA HIS A 6 -11.51 -7.90 8.47
C HIS A 6 -11.11 -7.52 9.89
N GLN A 7 -10.08 -6.71 10.06
CA GLN A 7 -9.66 -6.26 11.38
C GLN A 7 -10.62 -5.22 11.98
N LEU A 8 -11.52 -4.61 11.18
CA LEU A 8 -12.60 -3.73 11.66
C LEU A 8 -13.61 -4.47 12.56
N LYS A 9 -13.69 -5.81 12.50
CA LYS A 9 -14.59 -6.62 13.33
C LYS A 9 -14.08 -6.87 14.77
N GLY A 10 -12.80 -6.62 15.06
CA GLY A 10 -12.16 -7.06 16.31
C GLY A 10 -12.09 -6.04 17.46
N GLY A 11 -12.54 -4.80 17.24
CA GLY A 11 -12.47 -3.75 18.27
C GLY A 11 -13.82 -3.57 18.97
N ILE A 12 -13.89 -3.79 20.28
CA ILE A 12 -15.06 -3.41 21.10
C ILE A 12 -15.11 -1.87 21.14
N MET A 13 -15.83 -1.27 20.18
CA MET A 13 -16.22 0.14 20.22
C MET A 13 -17.74 0.28 20.04
N SER A 14 -18.29 1.42 20.47
CA SER A 14 -19.73 1.66 20.65
C SER A 14 -20.60 1.24 19.46
N GLY A 15 -21.84 0.79 19.76
CA GLY A 15 -22.70 0.04 18.84
C GLY A 15 -23.01 0.69 17.48
N ASN A 16 -22.93 2.02 17.36
CA ASN A 16 -23.17 2.70 16.07
C ASN A 16 -21.96 2.58 15.11
N ARG A 17 -20.73 2.63 15.63
CA ARG A 17 -19.51 2.47 14.82
C ARG A 17 -19.42 1.05 14.25
N ASN A 18 -19.77 0.03 15.02
CA ASN A 18 -19.75 -1.36 14.54
C ASN A 18 -20.76 -1.62 13.41
N LYS A 19 -21.94 -0.99 13.46
CA LYS A 19 -22.94 -1.10 12.39
C LYS A 19 -22.46 -0.46 11.09
N ILE A 20 -21.87 0.74 11.19
CA ILE A 20 -21.29 1.46 10.04
C ILE A 20 -20.11 0.67 9.46
N LEU A 21 -19.19 0.18 10.30
CA LEU A 21 -18.08 -0.67 9.87
C LEU A 21 -18.55 -1.97 9.21
N GLY A 22 -19.68 -2.53 9.65
CA GLY A 22 -20.32 -3.68 9.00
C GLY A 22 -20.87 -3.39 7.60
N GLN A 23 -21.42 -2.19 7.37
CA GLN A 23 -21.87 -1.74 6.04
C GLN A 23 -20.69 -1.51 5.09
N PHE A 24 -19.59 -0.91 5.57
CA PHE A 24 -18.36 -0.82 4.78
C PHE A 24 -17.76 -2.17 4.49
N ALA A 25 -17.76 -3.08 5.46
CA ALA A 25 -17.29 -4.44 5.22
C ALA A 25 -18.09 -5.06 4.06
N ALA A 26 -19.42 -4.92 4.04
CA ALA A 26 -20.26 -5.41 2.93
C ALA A 26 -19.89 -4.80 1.56
N MET A 27 -19.74 -3.48 1.47
CA MET A 27 -19.30 -2.83 0.22
C MET A 27 -17.92 -3.30 -0.22
N TYR A 28 -17.00 -3.49 0.73
CA TYR A 28 -15.67 -4.00 0.45
C TYR A 28 -15.69 -5.47 0.02
N TYR A 29 -16.51 -6.31 0.65
CA TYR A 29 -16.67 -7.72 0.25
C TYR A 29 -17.16 -7.82 -1.21
N ASP A 30 -18.06 -6.93 -1.61
CA ASP A 30 -18.68 -6.92 -2.95
C ASP A 30 -17.75 -6.29 -4.01
N LYS A 31 -17.25 -5.07 -3.75
CA LYS A 31 -16.59 -4.23 -4.77
C LYS A 31 -15.09 -4.01 -4.57
N GLY A 32 -14.54 -4.35 -3.40
CA GLY A 32 -13.14 -4.12 -3.06
C GLY A 32 -12.75 -2.65 -2.95
N TYR A 33 -11.53 -2.31 -3.39
CA TYR A 33 -11.01 -0.94 -3.35
C TYR A 33 -11.57 -0.10 -4.51
N THR A 34 -12.57 0.72 -4.22
CA THR A 34 -13.17 1.65 -5.20
C THR A 34 -13.15 3.10 -4.69
N ILE A 35 -13.23 4.05 -5.62
CA ILE A 35 -13.37 5.48 -5.27
C ILE A 35 -14.65 5.72 -4.47
N GLU A 36 -15.75 5.09 -4.85
CA GLU A 36 -17.03 5.11 -4.13
C GLU A 36 -16.87 4.64 -2.67
N PHE A 37 -16.14 3.53 -2.46
CA PHE A 37 -15.83 3.04 -1.12
C PHE A 37 -15.05 4.06 -0.29
N CYS A 38 -14.06 4.72 -0.90
CA CYS A 38 -13.23 5.70 -0.21
C CYS A 38 -14.03 6.98 0.13
N GLN A 39 -14.83 7.49 -0.80
CA GLN A 39 -15.68 8.68 -0.60
C GLN A 39 -16.67 8.45 0.54
N ASN A 40 -17.38 7.31 0.52
CA ASN A 40 -18.29 6.96 1.61
C ASN A 40 -17.55 6.91 2.95
N PHE A 41 -16.34 6.35 3.00
CA PHE A 41 -15.57 6.26 4.25
C PHE A 41 -15.17 7.65 4.75
N ALA A 42 -14.73 8.53 3.84
CA ALA A 42 -14.36 9.90 4.15
C ALA A 42 -15.54 10.66 4.78
N GLU A 43 -16.70 10.68 4.13
CA GLU A 43 -17.91 11.35 4.62
C GLU A 43 -18.33 10.90 6.03
N MET A 44 -18.13 9.61 6.35
CA MET A 44 -18.57 9.04 7.62
C MET A 44 -17.56 9.20 8.76
N PHE A 45 -16.26 9.24 8.47
CA PHE A 45 -15.21 9.16 9.50
C PHE A 45 -14.22 10.31 9.50
N VAL A 46 -14.07 11.03 8.39
CA VAL A 46 -13.03 12.05 8.20
C VAL A 46 -13.65 13.42 7.94
N ASP A 47 -14.44 13.56 6.89
CA ASP A 47 -14.91 14.85 6.41
C ASP A 47 -15.92 15.46 7.38
N ASP A 48 -15.71 16.76 7.66
CA ASP A 48 -16.50 17.57 8.60
C ASP A 48 -16.61 16.98 10.02
N LYS A 49 -15.70 16.07 10.41
CA LYS A 49 -15.65 15.51 11.76
C LYS A 49 -14.72 16.32 12.66
N LYS A 50 -15.22 16.68 13.85
CA LYS A 50 -14.47 17.48 14.83
C LYS A 50 -13.25 16.75 15.44
N ASN A 51 -13.29 15.43 15.53
CA ASN A 51 -12.28 14.61 16.23
C ASN A 51 -11.91 13.38 15.37
N VAL A 52 -11.30 13.61 14.22
CA VAL A 52 -10.83 12.53 13.34
C VAL A 52 -9.65 11.82 14.00
N LYS A 53 -9.67 10.48 14.00
CA LYS A 53 -8.54 9.69 14.48
C LYS A 53 -7.48 9.57 13.38
N PRO A 54 -6.17 9.74 13.66
CA PRO A 54 -5.13 9.59 12.64
C PRO A 54 -5.18 8.26 11.89
N VAL A 55 -5.46 7.16 12.60
CA VAL A 55 -5.64 5.83 11.97
C VAL A 55 -6.74 5.80 10.89
N ASP A 56 -7.83 6.57 11.07
CA ASP A 56 -8.93 6.61 10.09
C ASP A 56 -8.48 7.37 8.82
N ILE A 57 -7.67 8.43 8.95
CA ILE A 57 -7.08 9.18 7.83
C ILE A 57 -6.05 8.34 7.07
N ILE A 58 -5.11 7.70 7.79
CA ILE A 58 -4.06 6.87 7.16
C ILE A 58 -4.70 5.68 6.45
N PHE A 59 -5.71 5.06 7.06
CA PHE A 59 -6.47 3.99 6.40
C PHE A 59 -7.12 4.49 5.12
N LEU A 60 -7.84 5.62 5.17
CA LEU A 60 -8.47 6.22 3.98
C LEU A 60 -7.45 6.51 2.87
N ALA A 61 -6.30 7.09 3.20
CA ALA A 61 -5.23 7.34 2.24
C ALA A 61 -4.72 6.04 1.59
N SER A 62 -4.56 4.97 2.38
CA SER A 62 -4.20 3.64 1.86
C SER A 62 -5.25 3.09 0.90
N MET A 63 -6.54 3.28 1.18
CA MET A 63 -7.63 2.83 0.31
C MET A 63 -7.64 3.58 -1.02
N TYR A 64 -7.50 4.91 -1.00
CA TYR A 64 -7.39 5.72 -2.22
C TYR A 64 -6.16 5.32 -3.05
N ASN A 65 -5.02 5.08 -2.39
CA ASN A 65 -3.81 4.60 -3.05
C ASN A 65 -4.04 3.26 -3.76
N LYS A 66 -4.73 2.30 -3.12
CA LYS A 66 -5.10 1.01 -3.72
C LYS A 66 -6.14 1.15 -4.83
N ALA A 67 -7.04 2.12 -4.73
CA ALA A 67 -8.01 2.43 -5.79
C ALA A 67 -7.38 3.12 -7.01
N GLY A 68 -6.11 3.53 -6.93
CA GLY A 68 -5.37 4.22 -7.99
C GLY A 68 -5.52 5.74 -7.99
N ASP A 69 -6.15 6.33 -6.97
CA ASP A 69 -6.30 7.77 -6.82
C ASP A 69 -5.27 8.32 -5.83
N ILE A 70 -4.05 8.52 -6.36
CA ILE A 70 -2.90 8.98 -5.59
C ILE A 70 -3.03 10.44 -5.14
N GLU A 71 -3.80 11.26 -5.87
CA GLU A 71 -4.01 12.65 -5.49
C GLU A 71 -4.87 12.74 -4.23
N SER A 72 -6.00 12.02 -4.19
CA SER A 72 -6.82 11.92 -2.97
C SER A 72 -6.04 11.27 -1.83
N ALA A 73 -5.26 10.21 -2.09
CA ALA A 73 -4.42 9.58 -1.08
C ALA A 73 -3.43 10.58 -0.44
N ALA A 74 -2.76 11.39 -1.26
CA ALA A 74 -1.83 12.41 -0.81
C ALA A 74 -2.54 13.50 0.02
N PHE A 75 -3.68 13.99 -0.48
CA PHE A 75 -4.49 15.01 0.19
C PHE A 75 -4.86 14.59 1.61
N TYR A 76 -5.43 13.40 1.80
CA TYR A 76 -5.80 12.94 3.13
C TYR A 76 -4.58 12.73 4.02
N LEU A 77 -3.49 12.20 3.47
CA LEU A 77 -2.29 11.97 4.26
C LEU A 77 -1.65 13.28 4.75
N ASP A 78 -1.80 14.40 4.02
CA ASP A 78 -1.38 15.74 4.46
C ASP A 78 -2.16 16.27 5.69
N MET A 79 -3.33 15.70 5.99
CA MET A 79 -4.13 16.07 7.16
C MET A 79 -3.65 15.42 8.48
N VAL A 80 -2.70 14.49 8.42
CA VAL A 80 -2.22 13.74 9.60
C VAL A 80 -1.25 14.58 10.45
N ASP A 81 -1.60 14.83 11.71
CA ASP A 81 -0.68 15.36 12.74
C ASP A 81 0.27 14.23 13.21
N ASP A 82 1.47 14.21 12.64
CA ASP A 82 2.45 13.14 12.85
C ASP A 82 3.06 13.10 14.26
N LYS A 83 2.92 14.17 15.04
CA LYS A 83 3.51 14.31 16.38
C LYS A 83 2.84 13.43 17.44
N LYS A 84 1.61 12.97 17.17
CA LYS A 84 0.79 12.21 18.14
C LYS A 84 0.57 10.76 17.74
N LEU A 85 1.24 10.27 16.71
CA LEU A 85 1.07 8.92 16.22
C LEU A 85 1.68 7.90 17.17
N SER A 86 0.94 6.82 17.44
CA SER A 86 1.54 5.62 18.02
C SER A 86 2.59 5.02 17.08
N GLY A 87 3.42 4.10 17.57
CA GLY A 87 4.45 3.47 16.74
C GLY A 87 3.89 2.74 15.51
N GLU A 88 2.70 2.14 15.61
CA GLU A 88 2.07 1.47 14.47
C GLU A 88 1.53 2.47 13.45
N GLU A 89 0.81 3.49 13.91
CA GLU A 89 0.28 4.54 13.04
C GLU A 89 1.42 5.29 12.35
N LYS A 90 2.50 5.61 13.07
CA LYS A 90 3.68 6.27 12.51
C LYS A 90 4.33 5.41 11.42
N PHE A 91 4.45 4.10 11.64
CA PHE A 91 5.01 3.21 10.63
C PHE A 91 4.17 3.23 9.34
N CYS A 92 2.84 3.07 9.46
CA CYS A 92 1.96 3.05 8.30
C CYS A 92 1.86 4.41 7.62
N TYR A 93 1.88 5.50 8.38
CA TYR A 93 2.00 6.85 7.83
C TYR A 93 3.28 7.01 7.00
N CYS A 94 4.43 6.63 7.55
CA CYS A 94 5.70 6.74 6.83
C CYS A 94 5.72 5.85 5.56
N TYR A 95 5.20 4.63 5.66
CA TYR A 95 5.05 3.72 4.54
C TYR A 95 4.20 4.32 3.42
N GLU A 96 2.97 4.76 3.71
CA GLU A 96 2.07 5.34 2.70
C GLU A 96 2.66 6.62 2.11
N ARG A 97 3.30 7.46 2.93
CA ARG A 97 3.93 8.72 2.48
C ARG A 97 5.05 8.45 1.47
N LEU A 98 5.97 7.54 1.79
CA LEU A 98 7.06 7.15 0.89
C LEU A 98 6.54 6.51 -0.39
N PHE A 99 5.52 5.65 -0.27
CA PHE A 99 4.89 4.99 -1.39
C PHE A 99 4.26 5.99 -2.36
N ILE A 100 3.54 7.00 -1.84
CA ILE A 100 2.96 8.10 -2.61
C ILE A 100 4.05 8.94 -3.27
N TYR A 101 5.11 9.33 -2.54
CA TYR A 101 6.22 10.08 -3.14
C TYR A 101 6.86 9.33 -4.30
N GLY A 102 7.12 8.03 -4.12
CA GLY A 102 7.68 7.17 -5.17
C GLY A 102 6.77 7.09 -6.40
N LYS A 103 5.47 6.85 -6.22
CA LYS A 103 4.51 6.77 -7.32
C LYS A 103 4.28 8.09 -8.06
N LYS A 104 4.32 9.23 -7.37
CA LYS A 104 4.21 10.56 -7.98
C LYS A 104 5.50 11.04 -8.66
N GLY A 105 6.60 10.28 -8.57
CA GLY A 105 7.89 10.72 -9.08
C GLY A 105 8.52 11.86 -8.26
N ARG A 106 8.09 12.05 -7.01
CA ARG A 106 8.61 13.08 -6.09
C ARG A 106 9.83 12.55 -5.34
N GLY A 107 10.87 12.20 -6.10
CA GLY A 107 12.06 11.52 -5.58
C GLY A 107 12.80 12.31 -4.50
N ALA A 108 12.97 13.62 -4.68
CA ALA A 108 13.69 14.48 -3.74
C ALA A 108 12.96 14.60 -2.39
N GLU A 109 11.64 14.81 -2.40
CA GLU A 109 10.84 14.85 -1.18
C GLU A 109 10.78 13.47 -0.50
N GLY A 110 10.73 12.40 -1.31
CA GLY A 110 10.85 11.03 -0.82
C GLY A 110 12.17 10.78 -0.08
N ASP A 111 13.29 11.27 -0.60
CA ASP A 111 14.61 11.12 0.02
C ASP A 111 14.74 11.90 1.33
N LEU A 112 14.27 13.15 1.36
CA LEU A 112 14.25 13.95 2.58
C LEU A 112 13.44 13.24 3.68
N PHE A 113 12.22 12.83 3.34
CA PHE A 113 11.34 12.14 4.28
C PHE A 113 11.90 10.78 4.72
N ARG A 114 12.52 10.03 3.80
CA ARG A 114 13.24 8.77 4.10
C ARG A 114 14.35 9.03 5.12
N ASN A 115 15.21 10.01 4.90
CA ASN A 115 16.36 10.30 5.76
C ASN A 115 15.93 10.62 7.20
N GLU A 116 14.82 11.34 7.36
CA GLU A 116 14.26 11.68 8.67
C GLU A 116 13.65 10.46 9.41
N ASN A 117 13.13 9.47 8.68
CA ASN A 117 12.28 8.41 9.26
C ASN A 117 12.86 6.99 9.17
N ILE A 118 13.93 6.76 8.40
CA ILE A 118 14.43 5.41 8.08
C ILE A 118 14.83 4.61 9.33
N ASN A 119 15.52 5.25 10.28
CA ASN A 119 15.94 4.59 11.53
C ASN A 119 14.74 4.08 12.32
N PHE A 120 13.69 4.90 12.42
CA PHE A 120 12.45 4.50 13.07
C PHE A 120 11.79 3.33 12.33
N MET A 121 11.62 3.43 11.00
CA MET A 121 10.96 2.40 10.20
C MET A 121 11.69 1.05 10.30
N GLN A 122 13.02 1.06 10.16
CA GLN A 122 13.84 -0.16 10.24
C GLN A 122 13.74 -0.81 11.62
N ASN A 123 13.91 -0.03 12.69
CA ASN A 123 13.82 -0.54 14.05
C ASN A 123 12.43 -1.10 14.35
N TYR A 124 11.37 -0.42 13.90
CA TYR A 124 10.00 -0.87 14.10
C TYR A 124 9.70 -2.15 13.32
N ALA A 125 10.06 -2.21 12.04
CA ALA A 125 9.86 -3.38 11.20
C ALA A 125 10.65 -4.60 11.70
N GLN A 126 11.90 -4.40 12.12
CA GLN A 126 12.72 -5.46 12.74
C GLN A 126 12.13 -5.94 14.06
N LYS A 127 11.60 -5.04 14.90
CA LYS A 127 10.95 -5.41 16.16
C LYS A 127 9.67 -6.23 15.94
N LYS A 128 8.87 -5.89 14.92
CA LYS A 128 7.67 -6.64 14.56
C LYS A 128 8.00 -7.97 13.89
N ASN A 129 9.05 -7.98 13.07
CA ASN A 129 9.58 -9.15 12.39
C ASN A 129 8.53 -9.98 11.64
N THR A 130 7.60 -9.31 10.95
CA THR A 130 6.64 -9.98 10.07
C THR A 130 6.82 -9.51 8.62
N PRO A 131 6.44 -10.34 7.64
CA PRO A 131 6.52 -9.98 6.22
C PRO A 131 5.78 -8.68 5.91
N GLU A 132 4.64 -8.45 6.57
CA GLU A 132 3.84 -7.23 6.44
C GLU A 132 4.68 -5.95 6.61
N TYR A 133 5.43 -5.83 7.71
CA TYR A 133 6.20 -4.62 7.98
C TYR A 133 7.48 -4.56 7.12
N LEU A 134 8.18 -5.68 6.97
CA LEU A 134 9.45 -5.70 6.24
C LEU A 134 9.24 -5.43 4.74
N VAL A 135 8.31 -6.16 4.11
CA VAL A 135 8.05 -6.04 2.67
C VAL A 135 7.48 -4.68 2.34
N ASN A 136 6.51 -4.18 3.10
CA ASN A 136 5.92 -2.87 2.86
C ASN A 136 6.98 -1.75 2.97
N MET A 137 7.86 -1.81 3.99
CA MET A 137 8.96 -0.86 4.11
C MET A 137 9.89 -0.93 2.89
N PHE A 138 10.35 -2.11 2.50
CA PHE A 138 11.29 -2.24 1.38
C PHE A 138 10.68 -1.84 0.03
N ILE A 139 9.40 -2.14 -0.21
CA ILE A 139 8.67 -1.68 -1.40
C ILE A 139 8.60 -0.15 -1.43
N ALA A 140 8.20 0.49 -0.33
CA ALA A 140 8.08 1.94 -0.30
C ALA A 140 9.44 2.64 -0.52
N LEU A 141 10.51 2.10 0.06
CA LEU A 141 11.87 2.60 -0.18
C LEU A 141 12.32 2.38 -1.63
N ALA A 142 12.01 1.22 -2.22
CA ALA A 142 12.34 0.92 -3.60
C ALA A 142 11.61 1.87 -4.58
N LEU A 143 10.38 2.25 -4.29
CA LEU A 143 9.63 3.21 -5.09
C LEU A 143 10.25 4.62 -5.03
N VAL A 144 10.78 5.04 -3.88
CA VAL A 144 11.53 6.30 -3.78
C VAL A 144 12.85 6.23 -4.56
N ASP A 145 13.58 5.12 -4.49
CA ASP A 145 14.78 4.92 -5.30
C ASP A 145 14.45 4.93 -6.80
N CYS A 146 13.34 4.31 -7.21
CA CYS A 146 12.82 4.35 -8.58
C CYS A 146 12.49 5.78 -9.03
N ALA A 147 11.81 6.58 -8.20
CA ALA A 147 11.49 7.97 -8.49
C ALA A 147 12.73 8.87 -8.68
N ASN A 148 13.87 8.47 -8.12
CA ASN A 148 15.16 9.14 -8.28
C ASN A 148 16.04 8.53 -9.39
N GLY A 149 15.52 7.57 -10.17
CA GLY A 149 16.28 6.87 -11.21
C GLY A 149 17.35 5.90 -10.66
N ARG A 150 17.35 5.61 -9.34
CA ARG A 150 18.27 4.66 -8.68
C ARG A 150 17.74 3.23 -8.77
N TYR A 151 17.51 2.75 -9.99
CA TYR A 151 16.81 1.48 -10.22
C TYR A 151 17.56 0.26 -9.67
N ALA A 152 18.89 0.24 -9.74
CA ALA A 152 19.70 -0.85 -9.18
C ALA A 152 19.55 -0.96 -7.65
N ASP A 153 19.47 0.17 -6.95
CA ASP A 153 19.23 0.22 -5.52
C ASP A 153 17.81 -0.23 -5.19
N ALA A 154 16.83 0.21 -5.98
CA ALA A 154 15.44 -0.22 -5.86
C ALA A 154 15.31 -1.75 -5.95
N PHE A 155 15.92 -2.39 -6.95
CA PHE A 155 15.93 -3.85 -7.07
C PHE A 155 16.70 -4.54 -5.94
N THR A 156 17.75 -3.91 -5.40
CA THR A 156 18.47 -4.44 -4.24
C THR A 156 17.57 -4.50 -3.00
N LEU A 157 16.73 -3.48 -2.79
CA LEU A 157 15.74 -3.48 -1.71
C LEU A 157 14.68 -4.58 -1.91
N LEU A 158 14.16 -4.73 -3.13
CA LEU A 158 13.19 -5.78 -3.44
C LEU A 158 13.76 -7.18 -3.20
N LYS A 159 15.01 -7.46 -3.62
CA LYS A 159 15.67 -8.77 -3.40
C LYS A 159 15.92 -9.10 -1.93
N ARG A 160 16.18 -8.09 -1.09
CA ARG A 160 16.39 -8.27 0.36
C ARG A 160 15.11 -8.52 1.13
N SER A 161 13.97 -8.14 0.55
CA SER A 161 12.75 -7.97 1.31
C SER A 161 12.15 -9.28 1.84
N TYR A 162 12.25 -10.37 1.08
CA TYR A 162 11.44 -11.55 1.38
C TYR A 162 11.78 -12.79 0.55
N LYS A 163 11.55 -13.98 1.12
CA LYS A 163 11.52 -15.26 0.38
C LYS A 163 10.07 -15.75 0.29
N PRO A 164 9.60 -16.20 -0.88
CA PRO A 164 8.23 -16.69 -1.03
C PRO A 164 7.99 -17.91 -0.13
N THR A 165 6.86 -17.90 0.58
CA THR A 165 6.50 -18.92 1.58
C THR A 165 5.43 -19.90 1.11
N GLY A 166 4.85 -19.67 -0.08
CA GLY A 166 3.84 -20.56 -0.64
C GLY A 166 3.24 -20.07 -1.96
N ARG A 167 2.17 -20.75 -2.40
CA ARG A 167 1.47 -20.47 -3.67
C ARG A 167 0.55 -19.24 -3.63
N ASN A 168 0.08 -18.83 -2.45
CA ASN A 168 -0.82 -17.68 -2.26
C ASN A 168 -0.10 -16.48 -1.62
N ASP A 169 1.20 -16.33 -1.87
CA ASP A 169 2.02 -15.34 -1.17
C ASP A 169 1.84 -13.94 -1.77
N ARG A 170 0.91 -13.18 -1.18
CA ARG A 170 0.57 -11.82 -1.61
C ARG A 170 1.72 -10.83 -1.43
N TYR A 171 2.63 -11.07 -0.48
CA TYR A 171 3.80 -10.21 -0.29
C TYR A 171 4.78 -10.40 -1.44
N PHE A 172 5.03 -11.65 -1.83
CA PHE A 172 5.88 -11.92 -3.00
C PHE A 172 5.26 -11.38 -4.29
N LEU A 173 3.95 -11.53 -4.49
CA LEU A 173 3.27 -10.93 -5.64
C LEU A 173 3.40 -9.39 -5.66
N SER A 174 3.29 -8.74 -4.50
CA SER A 174 3.47 -7.28 -4.38
C SER A 174 4.89 -6.83 -4.77
N ILE A 175 5.91 -7.64 -4.43
CA ILE A 175 7.30 -7.41 -4.86
C ILE A 175 7.41 -7.53 -6.39
N LEU A 176 6.81 -8.57 -6.99
CA LEU A 176 6.81 -8.75 -8.44
C LEU A 176 6.11 -7.59 -9.17
N ILE A 177 4.94 -7.15 -8.69
CA ILE A 177 4.22 -5.99 -9.25
C ILE A 177 5.08 -4.73 -9.14
N THR A 178 5.78 -4.53 -8.03
CA THR A 178 6.68 -3.38 -7.85
C THR A 178 7.86 -3.45 -8.83
N ALA A 179 8.42 -4.64 -9.09
CA ALA A 179 9.47 -4.82 -10.08
C ALA A 179 8.99 -4.47 -11.50
N VAL A 180 7.77 -4.89 -11.89
CA VAL A 180 7.13 -4.48 -13.15
C VAL A 180 7.08 -2.95 -13.27
N PHE A 181 6.60 -2.28 -12.23
CA PHE A 181 6.53 -0.82 -12.22
C PHE A 181 7.91 -0.17 -12.39
N ILE A 182 8.94 -0.70 -11.72
CA ILE A 182 10.31 -0.18 -11.85
C ILE A 182 10.81 -0.33 -13.28
N TYR A 183 10.66 -1.50 -13.91
CA TYR A 183 11.05 -1.69 -15.31
C TYR A 183 10.28 -0.78 -16.28
N ALA A 184 8.98 -0.57 -16.04
CA ALA A 184 8.19 0.38 -16.82
C ALA A 184 8.74 1.81 -16.71
N LYS A 185 9.18 2.24 -15.51
CA LYS A 185 9.81 3.55 -15.29
C LYS A 185 11.22 3.66 -15.86
N MET A 186 11.95 2.55 -15.98
CA MET A 186 13.26 2.48 -16.63
C MET A 186 13.16 2.62 -18.16
N GLY A 187 12.02 2.22 -18.75
CA GLY A 187 11.86 2.13 -20.19
C GLY A 187 12.51 0.88 -20.82
N ASP A 188 12.84 -0.13 -20.01
CA ASP A 188 13.40 -1.40 -20.48
C ASP A 188 12.27 -2.36 -20.88
N MET A 189 11.88 -2.32 -22.16
CA MET A 189 10.72 -3.06 -22.65
C MET A 189 10.89 -4.58 -22.60
N ALA A 190 12.11 -5.09 -22.78
CA ALA A 190 12.37 -6.53 -22.77
C ALA A 190 12.24 -7.08 -21.36
N GLU A 191 12.89 -6.44 -20.39
CA GLU A 191 12.79 -6.82 -18.99
C GLU A 191 11.39 -6.57 -18.42
N LEU A 192 10.70 -5.53 -18.88
CA LEU A 192 9.31 -5.25 -18.53
C LEU A 192 8.40 -6.42 -18.92
N GLU A 193 8.48 -6.87 -20.18
CA GLU A 193 7.66 -7.99 -20.66
C GLU A 193 7.91 -9.26 -19.85
N GLU A 194 9.19 -9.57 -19.57
CA GLU A 194 9.55 -10.72 -18.75
C GLU A 194 9.01 -10.60 -17.31
N ALA A 195 9.24 -9.47 -16.66
CA ALA A 195 8.79 -9.22 -15.28
C ALA A 195 7.27 -9.35 -15.15
N SER A 196 6.53 -8.80 -16.11
CA SER A 196 5.07 -8.89 -16.17
C SER A 196 4.58 -10.31 -16.37
N ASN A 197 5.20 -11.05 -17.29
CA ASN A 197 4.90 -12.46 -17.50
C ASN A 197 5.15 -13.28 -16.23
N ASN A 198 6.21 -12.97 -15.49
CA ASN A 198 6.52 -13.62 -14.22
C ASN A 198 5.48 -13.29 -13.13
N ALA A 199 5.06 -12.02 -13.00
CA ALA A 199 4.00 -11.63 -12.07
C ALA A 199 2.67 -12.34 -12.37
N ARG A 200 2.25 -12.39 -13.65
CA ARG A 200 1.02 -13.09 -14.07
C ARG A 200 1.11 -14.59 -13.88
N LYS A 201 2.24 -15.21 -14.23
CA LYS A 201 2.47 -16.65 -13.98
C LYS A 201 2.38 -16.97 -12.50
N TYR A 202 2.96 -16.13 -11.64
CA TYR A 202 2.88 -16.32 -10.20
C TYR A 202 1.45 -16.17 -9.67
N LEU A 203 0.70 -15.15 -10.10
CA LEU A 203 -0.71 -14.99 -9.75
C LEU A 203 -1.56 -16.20 -10.17
N LYS A 204 -1.29 -16.81 -11.33
CA LYS A 204 -1.97 -18.04 -11.78
C LYS A 204 -1.74 -19.24 -10.85
N THR A 205 -0.72 -19.21 -10.00
CA THR A 205 -0.48 -20.28 -9.02
C THR A 205 -1.35 -20.18 -7.77
N PHE A 206 -2.05 -19.05 -7.59
CA PHE A 206 -2.92 -18.85 -6.44
C PHE A 206 -4.09 -19.84 -6.50
N SER A 207 -4.30 -20.57 -5.42
CA SER A 207 -5.35 -21.59 -5.29
C SER A 207 -6.64 -21.07 -4.65
N SER A 208 -6.58 -19.90 -4.03
CA SER A 208 -7.70 -19.30 -3.30
C SER A 208 -7.52 -17.80 -3.20
N PHE A 209 -8.64 -17.09 -3.25
CA PHE A 209 -8.75 -15.66 -3.02
C PHE A 209 -9.69 -15.42 -1.83
N ASP A 210 -9.44 -14.35 -1.08
CA ASP A 210 -10.26 -14.02 0.09
C ASP A 210 -11.60 -13.39 -0.35
N TYR A 211 -11.63 -12.81 -1.56
CA TYR A 211 -12.79 -12.16 -2.17
C TYR A 211 -12.89 -12.45 -3.67
N GLU A 212 -14.11 -12.39 -4.21
CA GLU A 212 -14.37 -12.61 -5.63
C GLU A 212 -13.66 -11.58 -6.54
N TRP A 213 -13.58 -10.32 -6.09
CA TRP A 213 -12.93 -9.24 -6.84
C TRP A 213 -11.40 -9.29 -6.79
N GLU A 214 -10.79 -10.03 -5.85
CA GLU A 214 -9.36 -9.91 -5.53
C GLU A 214 -8.47 -10.31 -6.71
N LYS A 215 -8.83 -11.37 -7.42
CA LYS A 215 -8.07 -11.81 -8.60
C LYS A 215 -8.03 -10.73 -9.67
N ALA A 216 -9.19 -10.18 -10.03
CA ALA A 216 -9.31 -9.13 -11.04
C ALA A 216 -8.57 -7.85 -10.61
N TYR A 217 -8.63 -7.51 -9.33
CA TYR A 217 -7.85 -6.41 -8.76
C TYR A 217 -6.34 -6.62 -8.92
N LEU A 218 -5.81 -7.80 -8.59
CA LEU A 218 -4.38 -8.10 -8.72
C LEU A 218 -3.93 -8.12 -10.20
N GLU A 219 -4.77 -8.61 -11.11
CA GLU A 219 -4.52 -8.52 -12.56
C GLU A 219 -4.45 -7.06 -13.02
N LYS A 220 -5.38 -6.22 -12.55
CA LYS A 220 -5.36 -4.77 -12.82
C LYS A 220 -4.11 -4.10 -12.25
N CYS A 221 -3.66 -4.47 -11.05
CA CYS A 221 -2.42 -3.92 -10.48
C CYS A 221 -1.19 -4.24 -11.34
N ILE A 222 -1.11 -5.45 -11.91
CA ILE A 222 -0.02 -5.80 -12.85
C ILE A 222 -0.10 -4.93 -14.10
N SER A 223 -1.28 -4.82 -14.72
CA SER A 223 -1.45 -4.00 -15.94
C SER A 223 -1.19 -2.50 -15.69
N ASN A 224 -1.62 -1.95 -14.55
CA ASN A 224 -1.29 -0.58 -14.18
C ASN A 224 0.22 -0.40 -14.02
N ALA A 225 0.90 -1.34 -13.36
CA ALA A 225 2.35 -1.30 -13.19
C ALA A 225 3.09 -1.31 -14.53
N GLU A 226 2.61 -2.07 -15.53
CA GLU A 226 3.17 -2.08 -16.88
C GLU A 226 3.10 -0.72 -17.58
N GLU A 227 2.01 -0.01 -17.37
CA GLU A 227 1.82 1.34 -17.90
C GLU A 227 2.59 2.40 -17.07
N GLY A 228 3.37 1.98 -16.07
CA GLY A 228 4.02 2.87 -15.12
C GLY A 228 3.02 3.70 -14.30
N LYS A 229 1.77 3.24 -14.20
CA LYS A 229 0.71 3.86 -13.42
C LYS A 229 0.70 3.31 -12.01
N ALA A 230 0.35 4.20 -11.11
CA ALA A 230 0.06 3.89 -9.73
C ALA A 230 -1.18 3.00 -9.58
#